data_AF-A0A6S6WS63-F1
#
_entry.id   AF-A0A6S6WS63-F1
#
_cell.length_a   1.000
_cell.length_b   1.000
_cell.length_c   1.000
_cell.angle_alpha   90.00
_cell.angle_beta   90.00
_cell.angle_gamma   90.00
#
_symmetry.space_group_name_H-M   'P 1'
#
loop_
_entity.id
_entity.type
_entity.pdbx_description
1 polymer ?
#
loop_
_entity_poly.entity_id
_entity_poly.type
_entity_poly.pdbx_seq_one_letter_code
_entity_poly.pdbx_strand_id
1 'polypeptide(L)'
;MITKQELTLMSRLCMLSVMAILLNACVSAPSYQHVHCFASTEQASTIGQEIYYAGFNQQVANRLGMPTDATIVGLGLSWNGFDPSQYCDVGAPLIVIYEPKTTKHDPEQVMFWSRVILTEMLKQGGYSTI
;
A
#
# COMPACT_ATOMS: atom_id res chain seq x y z
N MET A 1 -6.47 -56.00 2.85
CA MET A 1 -5.00 -56.12 2.78
C MET A 1 -4.53 -54.96 1.91
N ILE A 2 -4.05 -53.87 2.52
CA ILE A 2 -3.62 -52.66 1.80
C ILE A 2 -2.15 -52.85 1.44
N THR A 3 -1.80 -52.76 0.16
CA THR A 3 -0.44 -52.95 -0.33
C THR A 3 0.43 -51.71 -0.03
N LYS A 4 1.71 -51.92 0.28
CA LYS A 4 2.69 -50.86 0.67
C LYS A 4 2.78 -49.68 -0.31
N GLN A 5 2.35 -49.87 -1.55
CA GLN A 5 2.36 -48.88 -2.63
C GLN A 5 1.23 -47.84 -2.51
N GLU A 6 0.09 -48.21 -1.94
CA GLU A 6 -1.03 -47.32 -1.63
C GLU A 6 -0.70 -46.39 -0.45
N LEU A 7 0.07 -46.91 0.52
CA LEU A 7 0.45 -46.19 1.74
C LEU A 7 1.45 -45.05 1.45
N THR A 8 2.39 -45.27 0.53
CA THR A 8 3.35 -44.24 0.09
C THR A 8 2.71 -43.19 -0.82
N LEU A 9 1.70 -43.55 -1.62
CA LEU A 9 0.92 -42.60 -2.41
C LEU A 9 0.09 -41.68 -1.50
N MET A 10 -0.63 -42.24 -0.51
CA MET A 10 -1.37 -41.48 0.50
C MET A 10 -0.46 -40.58 1.35
N SER A 11 0.74 -41.05 1.72
CA SER A 11 1.71 -40.25 2.47
C SER A 11 2.27 -39.06 1.68
N ARG A 12 2.45 -39.20 0.36
CA ARG A 12 2.91 -38.10 -0.52
C ARG A 12 1.79 -37.10 -0.84
N LEU A 13 0.57 -37.59 -1.06
CA LEU A 13 -0.61 -36.72 -1.21
C LEU A 13 -0.87 -35.89 0.06
N CYS A 14 -0.78 -36.48 1.26
CA CYS A 14 -0.95 -35.74 2.51
C CYS A 14 0.10 -34.64 2.72
N MET A 15 1.37 -34.85 2.37
CA MET A 15 2.39 -33.80 2.50
C MET A 15 2.14 -32.61 1.56
N LEU A 16 1.69 -32.85 0.32
CA LEU A 16 1.35 -31.76 -0.61
C LEU A 16 0.13 -30.94 -0.13
N SER A 17 -0.87 -31.60 0.46
CA SER A 17 -2.06 -30.94 1.01
C SER A 17 -1.73 -30.01 2.17
N VAL A 18 -0.78 -30.39 3.04
CA VAL A 18 -0.40 -29.58 4.20
C VAL A 18 0.41 -28.34 3.79
N MET A 19 1.24 -28.42 2.74
CA MET A 19 1.95 -27.24 2.21
C MET A 19 1.00 -26.24 1.54
N ALA A 20 -0.05 -26.69 0.86
CA ALA A 20 -1.02 -25.81 0.21
C ALA A 20 -1.87 -24.99 1.21
N ILE A 21 -2.10 -25.52 2.41
CA ILE A 21 -2.86 -24.84 3.47
C ILE A 21 -2.02 -23.76 4.18
N LEU A 22 -0.69 -23.91 4.19
CA LEU A 22 0.24 -22.98 4.87
C LEU A 22 0.62 -21.74 4.04
N LEU A 23 0.34 -21.74 2.73
CA LEU A 23 0.63 -20.60 1.83
C LEU A 23 -0.47 -19.53 1.80
N ASN A 24 -1.57 -19.76 2.51
CA ASN A 24 -2.69 -18.81 2.61
C ASN A 24 -2.53 -17.81 3.78
N ALA A 25 -1.30 -17.50 4.16
CA ALA A 25 -1.00 -16.35 5.00
C ALA A 25 -1.31 -15.09 4.17
N CYS A 26 -2.58 -14.67 4.22
CA CYS A 26 -3.13 -13.47 3.63
C CYS A 26 -2.12 -12.33 3.67
N VAL A 27 -1.60 -11.94 2.50
CA VAL A 27 -1.29 -10.53 2.27
C VAL A 27 -2.64 -9.83 2.33
N SER A 28 -2.98 -9.34 3.52
CA SER A 28 -4.10 -8.42 3.69
C SER A 28 -3.70 -7.15 2.94
N ALA A 29 -4.34 -6.86 1.81
CA ALA A 29 -4.19 -5.57 1.17
C ALA A 29 -4.48 -4.48 2.21
N PRO A 30 -3.73 -3.37 2.22
CA PRO A 30 -3.99 -2.30 3.18
C PRO A 30 -5.44 -1.83 3.03
N SER A 31 -6.12 -1.72 4.16
CA SER A 31 -7.57 -1.46 4.18
C SER A 31 -7.95 -0.12 3.55
N TYR A 32 -6.98 0.79 3.43
CA TYR A 32 -7.16 2.13 2.94
C TYR A 32 -6.04 2.51 1.99
N GLN A 33 -6.39 2.70 0.72
CA GLN A 33 -5.44 3.16 -0.30
C GLN A 33 -6.09 4.09 -1.32
N HIS A 34 -5.28 4.97 -1.91
CA HIS A 34 -5.62 5.60 -3.18
C HIS A 34 -4.36 5.74 -4.05
N VAL A 35 -4.57 5.75 -5.36
CA VAL A 35 -3.52 5.59 -6.36
C VAL A 35 -3.52 6.78 -7.30
N HIS A 36 -2.33 7.26 -7.64
CA HIS A 36 -2.09 8.14 -8.78
C HIS A 36 -1.10 7.47 -9.74
N CYS A 37 -1.47 7.36 -11.01
CA CYS A 37 -0.63 6.76 -12.03
C CYS A 37 0.26 7.83 -12.70
N PHE A 38 1.52 7.49 -12.91
CA PHE A 38 2.54 8.30 -13.59
C PHE A 38 3.09 7.55 -14.79
N ALA A 39 3.72 8.27 -15.72
CA ALA A 39 4.19 7.72 -16.98
C ALA A 39 5.26 6.63 -16.81
N SER A 40 6.05 6.66 -15.73
CA SER A 40 7.09 5.68 -15.46
C SER A 40 7.35 5.48 -13.97
N THR A 41 7.99 4.36 -13.63
CA THR A 41 8.45 4.07 -12.26
C THR A 41 9.39 5.14 -11.74
N GLU A 42 10.28 5.66 -12.59
CA GLU A 42 11.22 6.70 -12.20
C GLU A 42 10.48 7.99 -11.83
N GLN A 43 9.51 8.40 -12.66
CA GLN A 43 8.66 9.56 -12.37
C GLN A 43 7.87 9.39 -11.07
N ALA A 44 7.22 8.23 -10.87
CA ALA A 44 6.50 7.94 -9.63
C ALA A 44 7.43 7.99 -8.40
N SER A 45 8.66 7.48 -8.53
CA SER A 45 9.63 7.48 -7.43
C SER A 45 10.16 8.87 -7.09
N THR A 46 10.43 9.70 -8.11
CA THR A 46 10.95 11.06 -7.92
C THR A 46 9.89 11.91 -7.25
N ILE A 47 8.67 11.91 -7.79
CA ILE A 47 7.55 12.68 -7.25
C ILE A 47 7.18 12.17 -5.84
N GLY A 48 7.14 10.85 -5.64
CA GLY A 48 6.85 10.24 -4.35
C GLY A 48 7.86 10.66 -3.27
N GLN A 49 9.16 10.68 -3.59
CA GLN A 49 10.21 11.16 -2.68
C GLN A 49 10.07 12.66 -2.40
N GLU A 50 9.88 13.48 -3.42
CA GLU A 50 9.71 14.93 -3.26
C GLU A 50 8.52 15.26 -2.36
N ILE A 51 7.38 14.61 -2.56
CA ILE A 51 6.18 14.78 -1.74
C ILE A 51 6.40 14.29 -0.30
N TYR A 52 7.07 13.14 -0.14
CA TYR A 52 7.41 12.61 1.18
C TYR A 52 8.30 13.59 1.97
N TYR A 53 9.38 14.07 1.35
CA TYR A 53 10.32 15.01 1.98
C TYR A 53 9.76 16.42 2.16
N ALA A 54 8.77 16.82 1.36
CA ALA A 54 8.00 18.05 1.55
C ALA A 54 6.97 17.96 2.70
N GLY A 55 6.97 16.88 3.47
CA GLY A 55 6.22 16.77 4.73
C GLY A 55 4.77 16.36 4.54
N PHE A 56 4.46 15.56 3.52
CA PHE A 56 3.11 15.05 3.25
C PHE A 56 2.38 14.55 4.51
N ASN A 57 3.03 13.67 5.28
CA ASN A 57 2.40 13.06 6.46
C ASN A 57 2.12 14.12 7.55
N GLN A 58 3.07 15.04 7.80
CA GLN A 58 2.88 16.15 8.73
C GLN A 58 1.74 17.08 8.30
N GLN A 59 1.62 17.38 7.01
CA GLN A 59 0.53 18.21 6.50
C GLN A 59 -0.85 17.56 6.71
N VAL A 60 -0.94 16.23 6.54
CA VAL A 60 -2.18 15.49 6.87
C VAL A 60 -2.47 15.54 8.38
N ALA A 61 -1.46 15.32 9.22
CA ALA A 61 -1.59 15.42 10.67
C ALA A 61 -2.10 16.81 11.12
N ASN A 62 -1.57 17.87 10.51
CA ASN A 62 -1.96 19.25 10.78
C ASN A 62 -3.42 19.52 10.43
N ARG A 63 -3.93 18.95 9.31
CA ARG A 63 -5.36 19.04 8.96
C ARG A 63 -6.27 18.34 9.97
N LEU A 64 -5.75 17.35 10.67
CA LEU A 64 -6.46 16.63 11.74
C LEU A 64 -6.27 17.28 13.13
N GLY A 65 -5.70 18.49 13.19
CA GLY A 65 -5.53 19.26 14.43
C GLY A 65 -4.37 18.77 15.32
N MET A 66 -3.43 18.01 14.77
CA MET A 66 -2.23 17.59 15.48
C MET A 66 -1.17 18.72 15.49
N PRO A 67 -0.18 18.66 16.41
CA PRO A 67 0.96 19.57 16.40
C PRO A 67 1.72 19.56 15.08
N THR A 68 2.37 20.68 14.75
CA THR A 68 3.01 20.93 13.44
C THR A 68 4.12 19.94 13.05
N ASP A 69 4.75 19.31 14.04
CA ASP A 69 5.83 18.34 13.90
C ASP A 69 5.35 16.89 14.01
N ALA A 70 4.07 16.68 14.29
CA ALA A 70 3.50 15.35 14.47
C ALA A 70 3.20 14.67 13.14
N THR A 71 3.17 13.34 13.16
CA THR A 71 2.83 12.50 12.00
C THR A 71 1.71 11.52 12.36
N ILE A 72 0.95 11.12 11.35
CA ILE A 72 0.00 10.02 11.42
C ILE A 72 0.78 8.71 11.28
N VAL A 73 0.88 7.98 12.39
CA VAL A 73 1.49 6.64 12.41
C VAL A 73 0.70 5.68 11.52
N GLY A 74 1.39 5.02 10.60
CA GLY A 74 0.80 4.07 9.65
C GLY A 74 0.32 4.71 8.34
N LEU A 75 0.40 6.03 8.18
CA LEU A 75 0.19 6.72 6.91
C LEU A 75 1.52 6.83 6.15
N GLY A 76 1.53 6.49 4.87
CA GLY A 76 2.73 6.55 4.05
C GLY A 76 2.46 6.65 2.55
N LEU A 77 3.55 6.80 1.81
CA LEU A 77 3.60 6.77 0.35
C LEU A 77 4.42 5.56 -0.08
N SER A 78 3.97 4.88 -1.14
CA SER A 78 4.68 3.77 -1.76
C SER A 78 4.66 3.89 -3.28
N TRP A 79 5.76 3.58 -3.93
CA TRP A 79 5.94 3.65 -5.39
C TRP A 79 6.77 2.47 -5.93
N ASN A 80 7.07 1.48 -5.08
CA ASN A 80 7.85 0.30 -5.43
C ASN A 80 7.46 -0.92 -4.56
N GLY A 81 8.01 -2.09 -4.89
CA GLY A 81 7.80 -3.31 -4.11
C GLY A 81 6.47 -4.03 -4.35
N PHE A 82 5.73 -3.65 -5.39
CA PHE A 82 4.49 -4.28 -5.83
C PHE A 82 4.46 -4.38 -7.37
N ASP A 83 3.55 -5.18 -7.91
CA ASP A 83 3.30 -5.26 -9.35
C ASP A 83 2.47 -4.04 -9.81
N PRO A 84 3.02 -3.13 -10.65
CA PRO A 84 2.31 -1.92 -11.09
C PRO A 84 1.01 -2.20 -11.84
N SER A 85 0.94 -3.34 -12.55
CA SER A 85 -0.21 -3.70 -13.39
C SER A 85 -1.49 -3.97 -12.58
N GLN A 86 -1.36 -4.16 -11.27
CA GLN A 86 -2.49 -4.31 -10.35
C GLN A 86 -3.18 -2.97 -10.01
N TYR A 87 -2.53 -1.84 -10.33
CA TYR A 87 -2.98 -0.51 -9.92
C TYR A 87 -3.17 0.46 -11.09
N CYS A 88 -2.35 0.34 -12.14
CA CYS A 88 -2.39 1.20 -13.31
C CYS A 88 -2.42 0.35 -14.60
N ASP A 89 -3.34 0.66 -15.52
CA ASP A 89 -3.39 0.02 -16.85
C ASP A 89 -2.13 0.34 -17.67
N VAL A 90 -1.57 1.54 -17.46
CA VAL A 90 -0.33 2.03 -18.09
C VAL A 90 0.48 2.81 -17.05
N GLY A 91 1.80 2.69 -17.11
CA GLY A 91 2.72 3.46 -16.27
C GLY A 91 3.01 2.82 -14.90
N ALA A 92 3.21 3.65 -13.88
CA ALA A 92 3.54 3.21 -12.53
C ALA A 92 2.78 4.01 -11.45
N PRO A 93 2.32 3.37 -10.37
CA PRO A 93 1.54 4.04 -9.33
C PRO A 93 2.43 4.70 -8.26
N LEU A 94 1.94 5.84 -7.76
CA LEU A 94 2.21 6.34 -6.42
C LEU A 94 0.97 6.07 -5.56
N ILE A 95 1.15 5.33 -4.48
CA ILE A 95 0.08 4.83 -3.63
C ILE A 95 0.19 5.51 -2.27
N VAL A 96 -0.89 6.15 -1.82
CA VAL A 96 -1.05 6.49 -0.41
C VAL A 96 -1.63 5.28 0.28
N ILE A 97 -0.96 4.84 1.34
CA ILE A 97 -1.38 3.69 2.14
C ILE A 97 -1.61 4.17 3.56
N TYR A 98 -2.74 3.76 4.16
CA TYR A 98 -2.98 3.94 5.57
C TYR A 98 -3.31 2.61 6.27
N GLU A 99 -2.49 2.27 7.24
CA GLU A 99 -2.73 1.17 8.17
C GLU A 99 -2.92 1.72 9.59
N PRO A 100 -4.16 1.88 10.06
CA PRO A 100 -4.42 2.41 11.39
C PRO A 100 -3.71 1.57 12.46
N LYS A 101 -2.75 2.18 13.18
CA LYS A 101 -2.11 1.56 14.35
C LYS A 101 -2.77 1.95 15.68
N THR A 102 -3.63 2.97 15.65
CA THR A 102 -4.41 3.46 16.81
C THR A 102 -5.81 3.84 16.37
N THR A 103 -6.75 3.93 17.32
CA THR A 103 -8.13 4.37 17.07
C THR A 103 -8.32 5.88 17.25
N LYS A 104 -7.23 6.66 17.37
CA LYS A 104 -7.29 8.09 17.72
C LYS A 104 -7.90 8.96 16.62
N HIS A 105 -7.71 8.57 15.36
CA HIS A 105 -8.25 9.25 14.21
C HIS A 105 -9.12 8.30 13.40
N ASP A 106 -10.24 8.80 12.92
CA ASP A 106 -11.10 8.09 11.98
C ASP A 106 -10.33 7.82 10.68
N PRO A 107 -10.15 6.55 10.27
CA PRO A 107 -9.45 6.21 9.04
C PRO A 107 -10.01 6.88 7.79
N GLU A 108 -11.32 7.11 7.73
CA GLU A 108 -11.93 7.79 6.59
C GLU A 108 -11.49 9.26 6.51
N GLN A 109 -11.37 9.94 7.65
CA GLN A 109 -10.86 11.31 7.71
C GLN A 109 -9.37 11.39 7.36
N VAL A 110 -8.57 10.44 7.85
CA VAL A 110 -7.15 10.34 7.47
C VAL A 110 -7.01 10.21 5.96
N MET A 111 -7.79 9.31 5.36
CA MET A 111 -7.75 9.09 3.92
C MET A 111 -8.28 10.26 3.12
N PHE A 112 -9.36 10.90 3.57
CA PHE A 112 -9.90 12.10 2.94
C PHE A 112 -8.83 13.20 2.86
N TRP A 113 -8.22 13.54 4.00
CA TRP A 113 -7.21 14.60 4.04
C TRP A 113 -5.93 14.20 3.30
N SER A 114 -5.52 12.94 3.36
CA SER A 114 -4.36 12.45 2.60
C SER A 114 -4.53 12.63 1.09
N ARG A 115 -5.74 12.39 0.55
CA ARG A 115 -6.05 12.63 -0.86
C ARG A 115 -6.01 14.11 -1.21
N VAL A 116 -6.60 14.95 -0.37
CA VAL A 116 -6.63 16.41 -0.57
C VAL A 116 -5.21 16.96 -0.59
N ILE A 117 -4.39 16.66 0.43
CA ILE A 117 -3.01 17.13 0.54
C ILE A 117 -2.17 16.61 -0.62
N LEU A 118 -2.27 15.33 -0.97
CA LEU A 118 -1.53 14.80 -2.11
C LEU A 118 -1.88 15.55 -3.40
N THR A 119 -3.18 15.77 -3.65
CA THR A 119 -3.65 16.51 -4.83
C THR A 119 -3.14 17.96 -4.83
N GLU A 120 -3.12 18.63 -3.68
CA GLU A 120 -2.58 19.99 -3.55
C GLU A 120 -1.08 20.03 -3.86
N MET A 121 -0.29 19.09 -3.30
CA MET A 121 1.15 19.01 -3.53
C MET A 121 1.47 18.67 -4.99
N LEU A 122 0.68 17.77 -5.61
CA LEU A 122 0.82 17.45 -7.03
C LEU A 122 0.60 18.67 -7.92
N LYS A 123 -0.45 19.45 -7.64
CA LYS A 123 -0.75 20.69 -8.37
C LYS A 123 0.32 21.75 -8.17
N GLN A 124 0.82 21.93 -6.94
CA GLN A 124 1.87 22.90 -6.63
C GLN A 124 3.20 22.56 -7.32
N GLY A 125 3.54 21.28 -7.40
CA GLY A 125 4.73 20.80 -8.12
C GLY A 125 4.57 20.77 -9.64
N GLY A 126 3.38 21.06 -10.17
CA GLY A 126 3.11 21.01 -11.62
C GLY A 126 3.16 19.59 -12.19
N TYR A 127 2.97 18.56 -11.36
CA TYR A 127 3.02 17.17 -11.79
C TYR A 127 1.71 16.77 -12.46
N SER A 128 1.83 16.07 -13.58
CA SER A 128 0.69 15.50 -14.31
C SER A 128 0.63 14.00 -14.06
N THR A 129 -0.58 13.50 -13.77
CA THR A 129 -0.90 12.08 -13.70
C THR A 129 -1.49 11.63 -15.04
N ILE A 130 -1.37 10.34 -15.35
CA ILE A 130 -1.95 9.72 -16.56
C ILE A 130 -3.25 8.98 -16.26
#